data_AF-A0A845QKI7-F1
#
_entry.id   AF-A0A845QKI7-F1
#
_cell.length_a   1.000
_cell.length_b   1.000
_cell.length_c   1.000
_cell.angle_alpha   90.00
_cell.angle_beta   90.00
_cell.angle_gamma   90.00
#
_symmetry.space_group_name_H-M   'P 1'
#
loop_
_entity.id
_entity.type
_entity.pdbx_description
1 polymer ?
#
loop_
_entity_poly.entity_id
_entity_poly.type
_entity_poly.pdbx_seq_one_letter_code
_entity_poly.pdbx_strand_id
1 'polypeptide(L)'
;MYQTSEAYNVQIRDPVRNPCYIRVRFGIQDPEANKNAVISNSGELHYSSVPTLDGQSDAKRRYGTLEPGFWLLDGTIDAAPNIGPYSLQGYVGTDISKEDCTYEKEPEMYITFANGYYAFRGIAVYFDEAEHEHPISIKITAERDGKQVFDRIFPVMGEVFSYEGNLPPGDEYLNKITLQILNSGIPCRRVRIGSIVLGVIKTLTCRNITEAKWSRKNDLMNTSIAKNEFSFTFLDADGEYNPDNPEGIWRFLEDGQEVTFEYGIELDDGSIEWVKGGTNYTNGEPAISSSAALSKASFTAISRLQTLTDIYREGNYNPDGVTLYDLADGILQWAGLVDDNGNKEYRISEKLKSYVTTAPLPVGEAKDCLQLIANAGMCVVDVDRDGKIFIEEVSAEMMDFIYDKSVVLEAPPTTKKYPLLKDILITLFQYTVQTEETELISMDIVEAEETIYELNFDDTAVDLSLSLAGGLTAGVTEFYANMCRVTLTGSGTVTVMGKAVESGSATVRFAYDTIGEECPVSNPLITSMTHAREYVAWVASVIMRRAEYTFKDRGFPEIDTTDNVTVNTLFTDNIKATVTENEMSYNGAFSGSSKLLVLNEVER
;
A
#
# COMPACT_ATOMS: atom_id res chain seq x y z
N MET A 1 6.68 -13.14 9.48
CA MET A 1 7.07 -12.62 10.81
C MET A 1 8.15 -11.56 10.67
N TYR A 2 7.96 -10.44 11.37
CA TYR A 2 8.96 -9.37 11.49
C TYR A 2 10.16 -9.83 12.34
N GLN A 3 11.38 -9.47 11.94
CA GLN A 3 12.59 -9.84 12.67
C GLN A 3 12.81 -8.90 13.86
N THR A 4 13.04 -9.46 15.04
CA THR A 4 13.22 -8.74 16.31
C THR A 4 14.46 -9.24 17.04
N SER A 5 15.00 -8.43 17.96
CA SER A 5 16.13 -8.83 18.77
C SER A 5 15.74 -9.84 19.85
N GLU A 6 16.74 -10.56 20.38
CA GLU A 6 16.54 -11.44 21.53
C GLU A 6 16.05 -10.66 22.76
N ALA A 7 16.55 -9.43 22.98
CA ALA A 7 16.14 -8.58 24.07
C ALA A 7 14.65 -8.19 23.96
N TYR A 8 14.18 -7.87 22.76
CA TYR A 8 12.76 -7.64 22.51
C TYR A 8 11.92 -8.89 22.81
N ASN A 9 12.35 -10.06 22.34
CA ASN A 9 11.60 -11.31 22.52
C ASN A 9 11.46 -11.71 23.99
N VAL A 10 12.49 -11.43 24.81
CA VAL A 10 12.40 -11.57 26.27
C VAL A 10 11.40 -10.56 26.82
N GLN A 11 11.53 -9.29 26.44
CA GLN A 11 10.78 -8.20 27.05
C GLN A 11 9.29 -8.20 26.75
N ILE A 12 8.89 -8.53 25.52
CA ILE A 12 7.47 -8.61 25.14
C ILE A 12 6.73 -9.75 25.87
N ARG A 13 7.48 -10.76 26.33
CA ARG A 13 6.98 -11.92 27.07
C ARG A 13 7.06 -11.78 28.58
N ASP A 14 7.76 -10.77 29.10
CA ASP A 14 7.87 -10.55 30.54
C ASP A 14 6.48 -10.35 31.17
N PRO A 15 6.14 -11.02 32.28
CA PRO A 15 4.92 -10.76 33.04
C PRO A 15 4.70 -9.27 33.32
N VAL A 16 5.76 -8.53 33.64
CA VAL A 16 5.79 -7.09 33.88
C VAL A 16 6.62 -6.42 32.78
N ARG A 17 5.95 -6.05 31.70
CA ARG A 17 6.59 -5.35 30.58
C ARG A 17 7.01 -3.93 30.95
N ASN A 18 8.13 -3.52 30.40
CA ASN A 18 8.54 -2.12 30.31
C ASN A 18 7.51 -1.32 29.51
N PRO A 19 7.58 0.03 29.58
CA PRO A 19 6.68 0.90 28.85
C PRO A 19 6.57 0.53 27.36
N CYS A 20 5.33 0.52 26.89
CA CYS A 20 4.98 0.28 25.49
C CYS A 20 4.66 1.60 24.82
N TYR A 21 5.09 1.74 23.57
CA TYR A 21 4.99 2.95 22.77
C TYR A 21 4.26 2.67 21.47
N ILE A 22 3.64 3.71 20.93
CA ILE A 22 3.12 3.72 19.57
C ILE A 22 3.53 5.03 18.92
N ARG A 23 3.85 4.95 17.64
CA ARG A 23 4.08 6.09 16.76
C ARG A 23 3.22 5.91 15.53
N VAL A 24 2.46 6.94 15.18
CA VAL A 24 1.66 7.02 13.96
C VAL A 24 2.12 8.24 13.20
N ARG A 25 2.50 8.07 11.93
CA ARG A 25 2.76 9.18 11.02
C ARG A 25 1.59 9.27 10.06
N PHE A 26 1.04 10.47 9.97
CA PHE A 26 -0.14 10.80 9.20
C PHE A 26 0.19 11.95 8.26
N GLY A 27 0.22 11.68 6.95
CA GLY A 27 0.57 12.68 5.94
C GLY A 27 -0.65 13.45 5.45
N ILE A 28 -0.68 14.76 5.67
CA ILE A 28 -1.60 15.68 4.99
C ILE A 28 -0.84 16.22 3.79
N GLN A 29 -0.91 15.48 2.70
CA GLN A 29 -0.28 15.80 1.42
C GLN A 29 -1.36 15.85 0.34
N ASP A 30 -1.09 16.59 -0.73
CA ASP A 30 -1.89 16.60 -1.95
C ASP A 30 -1.27 15.62 -2.96
N PRO A 31 -1.89 14.45 -3.21
CA PRO A 31 -1.32 13.43 -4.09
C PRO A 31 -1.21 13.89 -5.55
N GLU A 32 -2.11 14.76 -6.00
CA GLU A 32 -2.08 15.29 -7.36
C GLU A 32 -0.93 16.30 -7.53
N ALA A 33 -0.71 17.14 -6.52
CA ALA A 33 0.42 18.05 -6.48
C ALA A 33 1.76 17.29 -6.55
N ASN A 34 1.90 16.19 -5.80
CA ASN A 34 3.10 15.37 -5.83
C ASN A 34 3.36 14.79 -7.23
N LYS A 35 2.33 14.28 -7.91
CA LYS A 35 2.43 13.77 -9.30
C LYS A 35 2.80 14.85 -10.32
N ASN A 36 2.30 16.07 -10.13
CA ASN A 36 2.51 17.19 -11.05
C ASN A 36 3.75 18.05 -10.72
N ALA A 37 4.46 17.73 -9.63
CA ALA A 37 5.65 18.43 -9.20
C ALA A 37 6.87 18.05 -10.05
N VAL A 38 7.50 19.05 -10.66
CA VAL A 38 8.80 18.91 -11.33
C VAL A 38 9.85 19.62 -10.48
N ILE A 39 10.82 18.85 -10.00
CA ILE A 39 11.93 19.36 -9.18
C ILE A 39 13.14 19.64 -10.07
N SER A 40 13.74 20.80 -9.89
CA SER A 40 15.03 21.17 -10.48
C SER A 40 15.88 21.89 -9.44
N ASN A 41 17.17 22.12 -9.73
CA ASN A 41 18.10 22.70 -8.78
C ASN A 41 19.12 23.62 -9.45
N SER A 42 19.84 24.40 -8.63
CA SER A 42 20.83 25.38 -9.08
C SER A 42 22.19 24.80 -9.49
N GLY A 43 22.38 23.48 -9.35
CA GLY A 43 23.59 22.75 -9.71
C GLY A 43 23.89 21.57 -8.79
N GLU A 44 24.06 20.38 -9.37
CA GLU A 44 24.23 19.12 -8.66
C GLU A 44 25.45 18.29 -9.11
N LEU A 45 25.90 17.37 -8.25
CA LEU A 45 26.97 16.42 -8.57
C LEU A 45 26.45 15.25 -9.42
N HIS A 46 27.36 14.56 -10.10
CA HIS A 46 27.03 13.46 -11.03
C HIS A 46 26.45 12.19 -10.36
N TYR A 47 26.47 12.12 -9.03
CA TYR A 47 25.84 11.07 -8.22
C TYR A 47 24.64 11.59 -7.42
N SER A 48 24.18 12.82 -7.71
CA SER A 48 22.95 13.40 -7.20
C SER A 48 21.74 12.76 -7.87
N SER A 49 20.61 12.73 -7.17
CA SER A 49 19.29 12.42 -7.72
C SER A 49 18.28 13.46 -7.29
N VAL A 50 17.16 13.52 -8.01
CA VAL A 50 16.00 14.30 -7.58
C VAL A 50 15.52 13.77 -6.23
N PRO A 51 15.31 14.62 -5.21
CA PRO A 51 14.71 14.20 -3.95
C PRO A 51 13.30 13.66 -4.15
N THR A 52 12.94 12.65 -3.37
CA THR A 52 11.58 12.12 -3.35
C THR A 52 10.62 13.11 -2.70
N LEU A 53 9.31 12.89 -2.90
CA LEU A 53 8.23 13.74 -2.35
C LEU A 53 7.44 13.09 -1.19
N ASP A 54 7.90 11.95 -0.69
CA ASP A 54 7.20 11.06 0.24
C ASP A 54 7.76 11.10 1.68
N GLY A 55 8.83 11.86 1.92
CA GLY A 55 9.53 11.89 3.20
C GLY A 55 10.45 10.69 3.45
N GLN A 56 10.75 9.88 2.42
CA GLN A 56 11.68 8.75 2.51
C GLN A 56 12.91 8.99 1.62
N SER A 57 14.11 8.79 2.18
CA SER A 57 15.35 8.91 1.42
C SER A 57 15.86 7.54 0.96
N ASP A 58 16.14 7.39 -0.33
CA ASP A 58 16.77 6.19 -0.90
C ASP A 58 18.27 6.07 -0.55
N ALA A 59 18.87 7.13 -0.02
CA ALA A 59 20.31 7.24 0.21
C ALA A 59 20.76 6.52 1.49
N LYS A 60 20.95 5.19 1.41
CA LYS A 60 21.37 4.35 2.56
C LYS A 60 22.88 4.38 2.85
N ARG A 61 23.72 4.81 1.90
CA ARG A 61 25.19 4.90 2.01
C ARG A 61 25.75 6.05 1.18
N ARG A 62 26.95 6.51 1.53
CA ARG A 62 27.53 7.73 0.98
C ARG A 62 28.89 7.56 0.36
N TYR A 63 29.20 8.48 -0.54
CA TYR A 63 30.52 8.59 -1.12
C TYR A 63 31.44 9.47 -0.28
N GLY A 64 32.66 8.99 -0.10
CA GLY A 64 33.73 9.77 0.51
C GLY A 64 34.01 11.00 -0.33
N THR A 65 33.88 12.18 0.29
CA THR A 65 34.15 13.47 -0.35
C THR A 65 35.28 14.18 0.38
N LEU A 66 35.90 15.17 -0.28
CA LEU A 66 37.00 15.96 0.30
C LEU A 66 36.52 17.04 1.29
N GLU A 67 35.26 17.00 1.69
CA GLU A 67 34.73 17.88 2.72
C GLU A 67 35.22 17.40 4.11
N PRO A 68 35.66 18.30 5.01
CA PRO A 68 36.27 17.90 6.28
C PRO A 68 35.39 16.98 7.14
N GLY A 69 35.87 15.78 7.45
CA GLY A 69 35.13 14.80 8.26
C GLY A 69 34.24 13.84 7.46
N PHE A 70 34.18 13.93 6.12
CA PHE A 70 33.40 13.02 5.26
C PHE A 70 34.21 11.90 4.60
N TRP A 71 35.38 11.62 5.18
CA TRP A 71 36.23 10.52 4.76
C TRP A 71 36.80 9.82 6.01
N LEU A 72 35.93 9.06 6.69
CA LEU A 72 36.22 8.50 8.02
C LEU A 72 37.12 7.24 8.02
N LEU A 73 37.35 6.62 6.85
CA LEU A 73 38.17 5.40 6.68
C LEU A 73 37.80 4.22 7.61
N ASP A 74 36.62 4.23 8.19
CA ASP A 74 36.12 3.23 9.16
C ASP A 74 35.22 2.15 8.52
N GLY A 75 35.04 2.21 7.20
CA GLY A 75 34.23 1.26 6.42
C GLY A 75 32.74 1.63 6.33
N THR A 76 32.33 2.77 6.88
CA THR A 76 30.93 3.27 6.80
C THR A 76 30.62 4.02 5.51
N ILE A 77 31.66 4.49 4.81
CA ILE A 77 31.58 5.32 3.59
C ILE A 77 32.14 4.55 2.39
N ASP A 78 31.39 4.54 1.29
CA ASP A 78 31.79 3.93 0.02
C ASP A 78 32.76 4.86 -0.75
N ALA A 79 33.69 4.28 -1.50
CA ALA A 79 34.49 5.04 -2.45
C ALA A 79 33.66 5.32 -3.71
N ALA A 80 33.64 6.57 -4.19
CA ALA A 80 32.97 6.89 -5.46
C ALA A 80 33.63 6.16 -6.63
N PRO A 81 32.88 5.45 -7.48
CA PRO A 81 33.45 4.83 -8.66
C PRO A 81 33.92 5.90 -9.66
N ASN A 82 35.05 5.65 -10.33
CA ASN A 82 35.61 6.61 -11.29
C ASN A 82 34.70 6.83 -12.51
N ILE A 83 33.92 5.81 -12.86
CA ILE A 83 32.94 5.79 -13.95
C ILE A 83 31.75 5.00 -13.41
N GLY A 84 30.53 5.47 -13.69
CA GLY A 84 29.30 4.83 -13.21
C GLY A 84 29.16 3.35 -13.61
N PRO A 85 28.16 2.66 -13.06
CA PRO A 85 27.00 3.21 -12.36
C PRO A 85 27.30 3.72 -10.94
N TYR A 86 26.64 4.80 -10.54
CA TYR A 86 26.71 5.39 -9.19
C TYR A 86 25.51 4.94 -8.36
N SER A 87 25.73 4.78 -7.05
CA SER A 87 24.67 4.78 -6.06
C SER A 87 24.21 6.21 -5.85
N LEU A 88 22.96 6.50 -6.19
CA LEU A 88 22.37 7.84 -6.06
C LEU A 88 22.12 8.17 -4.58
N GLN A 89 22.26 9.46 -4.20
CA GLN A 89 22.30 9.89 -2.80
C GLN A 89 21.33 11.05 -2.47
N GLY A 90 20.21 11.15 -3.19
CA GLY A 90 19.36 12.34 -3.12
C GLY A 90 20.07 13.55 -3.74
N TYR A 91 19.54 14.75 -3.49
CA TYR A 91 20.16 15.97 -4.01
C TYR A 91 21.50 16.20 -3.31
N VAL A 92 22.57 16.34 -4.10
CA VAL A 92 23.89 16.73 -3.61
C VAL A 92 24.39 17.95 -4.38
N GLY A 93 24.40 19.10 -3.71
CA GLY A 93 24.75 20.38 -4.33
C GLY A 93 26.22 20.51 -4.74
N THR A 94 26.48 21.31 -5.76
CA THR A 94 27.84 21.60 -6.29
C THR A 94 28.64 22.64 -5.50
N ASP A 95 27.98 23.49 -4.73
CA ASP A 95 28.63 24.50 -3.91
C ASP A 95 29.04 23.95 -2.53
N ILE A 96 30.20 24.36 -2.05
CA ILE A 96 30.72 24.06 -0.70
C ILE A 96 30.69 25.37 0.10
N SER A 97 30.18 25.33 1.32
CA SER A 97 30.18 26.50 2.19
C SER A 97 31.60 26.92 2.60
N LYS A 98 31.76 28.16 3.02
CA LYS A 98 33.01 28.71 3.54
C LYS A 98 33.19 28.33 5.00
N GLU A 99 34.32 28.78 5.58
CA GLU A 99 34.62 28.58 7.01
C GLU A 99 33.57 29.21 7.95
N ASP A 100 32.85 30.24 7.49
CA ASP A 100 31.78 30.91 8.23
C ASP A 100 30.37 30.33 7.94
N CYS A 101 30.32 29.15 7.32
CA CYS A 101 29.10 28.45 6.90
C CYS A 101 28.26 29.18 5.85
N THR A 102 28.77 30.23 5.19
CA THR A 102 28.07 30.90 4.07
C THR A 102 28.45 30.30 2.72
N TYR A 103 27.59 30.41 1.72
CA TYR A 103 27.91 30.01 0.35
C TYR A 103 28.30 31.23 -0.50
N GLU A 104 29.14 31.03 -1.51
CA GLU A 104 29.36 32.08 -2.53
C GLU A 104 28.15 32.21 -3.45
N LYS A 105 27.55 31.06 -3.81
CA LYS A 105 26.25 30.95 -4.43
C LYS A 105 25.39 30.02 -3.58
N GLU A 106 24.31 30.55 -3.02
CA GLU A 106 23.38 29.78 -2.20
C GLU A 106 22.73 28.68 -3.03
N PRO A 107 22.77 27.41 -2.59
CA PRO A 107 22.08 26.33 -3.27
C PRO A 107 20.57 26.52 -3.25
N GLU A 108 19.94 26.38 -4.41
CA GLU A 108 18.49 26.50 -4.58
C GLU A 108 17.90 25.23 -5.19
N MET A 109 16.70 24.91 -4.72
CA MET A 109 15.83 23.88 -5.27
C MET A 109 14.52 24.53 -5.69
N TYR A 110 14.03 24.17 -6.87
CA TYR A 110 12.78 24.68 -7.44
C TYR A 110 11.81 23.53 -7.60
N ILE A 111 10.62 23.69 -7.05
CA ILE A 111 9.49 22.79 -7.24
C ILE A 111 8.49 23.55 -8.08
N THR A 112 8.22 23.06 -9.29
CA THR A 112 7.34 23.72 -10.26
C THR A 112 6.18 22.82 -10.64
N PHE A 113 5.00 23.39 -10.78
CA PHE A 113 3.80 22.66 -11.15
C PHE A 113 3.37 23.09 -12.55
N ALA A 114 3.60 22.23 -13.54
CA ALA A 114 3.38 22.59 -14.95
C ALA A 114 1.89 22.71 -15.29
N ASN A 115 1.05 21.90 -14.64
CA ASN A 115 -0.38 21.81 -14.88
C ASN A 115 -1.12 21.94 -13.55
N GLY A 116 -1.44 23.17 -13.15
CA GLY A 116 -2.28 23.41 -11.96
C GLY A 116 -1.79 24.52 -11.06
N TYR A 117 -2.60 24.79 -10.03
CA TYR A 117 -2.26 25.69 -8.94
C TYR A 117 -2.63 25.01 -7.64
N TYR A 118 -1.71 25.02 -6.69
CA TYR A 118 -1.83 24.25 -5.46
C TYR A 118 -1.77 25.15 -4.23
N ALA A 119 -2.30 24.66 -3.12
CA ALA A 119 -2.16 25.28 -1.81
C ALA A 119 -1.83 24.18 -0.81
N PHE A 120 -0.76 24.38 -0.05
CA PHE A 120 -0.29 23.40 0.91
C PHE A 120 -0.52 23.89 2.33
N ARG A 121 -0.91 22.98 3.22
CA ARG A 121 -0.73 23.19 4.65
C ARG A 121 0.67 22.70 4.99
N GLY A 122 1.64 23.60 4.93
CA GLY A 122 3.02 23.35 5.32
C GLY A 122 3.92 22.74 4.25
N ILE A 123 5.18 22.56 4.63
CA ILE A 123 6.22 21.92 3.83
C ILE A 123 7.28 21.35 4.79
N ALA A 124 7.77 20.15 4.50
CA ALA A 124 8.90 19.56 5.23
C ALA A 124 10.06 19.24 4.28
N VAL A 125 11.29 19.30 4.80
CA VAL A 125 12.52 18.99 4.07
C VAL A 125 13.37 18.07 4.94
N TYR A 126 13.69 16.89 4.40
CA TYR A 126 14.56 15.90 5.00
C TYR A 126 15.96 16.08 4.42
N PHE A 127 16.89 16.54 5.25
CA PHE A 127 18.27 16.76 4.88
C PHE A 127 19.05 15.45 4.93
N ASP A 128 20.12 15.44 5.69
CA ASP A 128 21.15 14.44 5.67
C ASP A 128 20.98 13.57 6.93
N GLU A 129 20.20 12.50 6.80
CA GLU A 129 19.91 11.59 7.91
C GLU A 129 21.04 10.59 8.19
N ALA A 130 21.90 10.31 7.22
CA ALA A 130 22.95 9.29 7.39
C ALA A 130 24.18 9.81 8.15
N GLU A 131 24.52 11.10 8.05
CA GLU A 131 25.61 11.72 8.83
C GLU A 131 25.09 12.78 9.80
N HIS A 132 23.77 12.86 9.98
CA HIS A 132 23.09 13.77 10.90
C HIS A 132 23.42 15.25 10.64
N GLU A 133 23.50 15.65 9.37
CA GLU A 133 23.79 17.03 8.98
C GLU A 133 22.54 17.80 8.53
N HIS A 134 22.54 19.11 8.77
CA HIS A 134 21.49 20.00 8.32
C HIS A 134 22.00 21.44 8.20
N PRO A 135 21.35 22.31 7.41
CA PRO A 135 21.65 23.72 7.38
C PRO A 135 21.22 24.44 8.68
N ILE A 136 21.62 25.70 8.83
CA ILE A 136 21.18 26.56 9.94
C ILE A 136 19.88 27.29 9.59
N SER A 137 19.71 27.63 8.30
CA SER A 137 18.51 28.33 7.86
C SER A 137 18.17 28.02 6.41
N ILE A 138 16.88 28.09 6.14
CA ILE A 138 16.26 27.87 4.83
C ILE A 138 15.31 29.04 4.55
N LYS A 139 15.37 29.56 3.33
CA LYS A 139 14.40 30.52 2.82
C LYS A 139 13.43 29.81 1.89
N ILE A 140 12.14 30.08 2.07
CA ILE A 140 11.06 29.51 1.28
C ILE A 140 10.33 30.66 0.60
N THR A 141 10.30 30.62 -0.72
CA THR A 141 9.59 31.58 -1.55
C THR A 141 8.57 30.83 -2.40
N ALA A 142 7.30 31.23 -2.38
CA ALA A 142 6.28 30.70 -3.27
C ALA A 142 5.80 31.77 -4.25
N GLU A 143 5.54 31.36 -5.49
CA GLU A 143 5.13 32.22 -6.58
C GLU A 143 3.86 31.70 -7.25
N ARG A 144 3.02 32.63 -7.71
CA ARG A 144 1.93 32.41 -8.64
C ARG A 144 2.19 33.24 -9.88
N ASP A 145 2.40 32.58 -11.01
CA ASP A 145 2.62 33.24 -12.32
C ASP A 145 3.77 34.28 -12.27
N GLY A 146 4.83 33.94 -11.54
CA GLY A 146 5.99 34.81 -11.33
C GLY A 146 5.79 35.94 -10.31
N LYS A 147 4.62 36.02 -9.66
CA LYS A 147 4.38 36.94 -8.54
C LYS A 147 4.59 36.21 -7.21
N GLN A 148 5.45 36.74 -6.36
CA GLN A 148 5.68 36.24 -5.01
C GLN A 148 4.40 36.34 -4.15
N VAL A 149 3.95 35.20 -3.62
CA VAL A 149 2.79 35.05 -2.72
C VAL A 149 3.19 34.60 -1.31
N PHE A 150 4.41 34.08 -1.14
CA PHE A 150 5.00 33.76 0.16
C PHE A 150 6.51 33.98 0.11
N ASP A 151 7.09 34.47 1.21
CA ASP A 151 8.54 34.66 1.33
C ASP A 151 8.96 34.78 2.79
N ARG A 152 9.61 33.76 3.33
CA ARG A 152 10.06 33.71 4.72
C ARG A 152 11.36 32.94 4.88
N ILE A 153 12.14 33.33 5.88
CA ILE A 153 13.35 32.63 6.33
C ILE A 153 13.00 31.91 7.63
N PHE A 154 13.39 30.65 7.71
CA PHE A 154 13.21 29.81 8.88
C PHE A 154 14.55 29.27 9.38
N PRO A 155 14.71 29.15 10.71
CA PRO A 155 15.82 28.41 11.26
C PRO A 155 15.56 26.91 11.11
N VAL A 156 16.64 26.14 10.96
CA VAL A 156 16.62 24.68 10.87
C VAL A 156 17.36 24.13 12.10
N MET A 157 16.69 23.25 12.85
CA MET A 157 17.14 22.79 14.16
C MET A 157 17.53 21.31 14.21
N GLY A 158 17.41 20.59 13.09
CA GLY A 158 17.71 19.17 12.97
C GLY A 158 17.64 18.72 11.50
N GLU A 159 17.78 17.42 11.26
CA GLU A 159 17.78 16.80 9.94
C GLU A 159 16.44 16.95 9.21
N VAL A 160 15.36 17.19 9.95
CA VAL A 160 14.04 17.47 9.39
C VAL A 160 13.65 18.91 9.72
N PHE A 161 13.49 19.71 8.68
CA PHE A 161 12.81 21.00 8.77
C PHE A 161 11.32 20.83 8.46
N SER A 162 10.45 21.43 9.28
CA SER A 162 9.01 21.47 9.01
C SER A 162 8.47 22.87 9.25
N TYR A 163 7.77 23.41 8.25
CA TYR A 163 6.92 24.59 8.39
C TYR A 163 5.46 24.13 8.40
N GLU A 164 4.72 24.47 9.45
CA GLU A 164 3.28 24.21 9.55
C GLU A 164 2.50 25.53 9.42
N GLY A 165 1.86 25.72 8.27
CA GLY A 165 1.06 26.91 7.98
C GLY A 165 0.64 26.97 6.52
N ASN A 166 -0.32 27.82 6.19
CA ASN A 166 -0.78 27.94 4.80
C ASN A 166 0.36 28.44 3.89
N LEU A 167 0.56 27.74 2.78
CA LEU A 167 1.55 28.00 1.75
C LEU A 167 0.84 27.95 0.38
N PRO A 168 0.40 29.09 -0.18
CA PRO A 168 0.53 30.45 0.33
C PRO A 168 -0.53 30.80 1.41
N PRO A 169 -0.38 31.92 2.15
CA PRO A 169 -1.36 32.34 3.16
C PRO A 169 -2.73 32.71 2.55
N GLY A 170 -3.82 32.46 3.29
CA GLY A 170 -5.20 32.70 2.81
C GLY A 170 -5.71 31.62 1.86
N ASP A 171 -6.75 31.93 1.07
CA ASP A 171 -7.30 31.05 0.01
C ASP A 171 -6.61 31.32 -1.36
N GLU A 172 -5.29 31.55 -1.34
CA GLU A 172 -4.48 31.71 -2.56
C GLU A 172 -3.85 30.38 -2.99
N TYR A 173 -3.33 30.33 -4.22
CA TYR A 173 -2.63 29.16 -4.78
C TYR A 173 -1.28 29.56 -5.38
N LEU A 174 -0.39 28.60 -5.56
CA LEU A 174 0.95 28.77 -6.12
C LEU A 174 1.20 27.77 -7.28
N ASN A 175 2.15 28.10 -8.16
CA ASN A 175 2.66 27.17 -9.20
C ASN A 175 4.19 26.98 -9.15
N LYS A 176 4.86 27.61 -8.18
CA LYS A 176 6.29 27.40 -7.92
C LYS A 176 6.65 27.62 -6.46
N ILE A 177 7.51 26.76 -5.92
CA ILE A 177 8.19 26.90 -4.62
C ILE A 177 9.70 26.92 -4.87
N THR A 178 10.41 27.83 -4.22
CA THR A 178 11.87 27.89 -4.19
C THR A 178 12.35 27.70 -2.76
N LEU A 179 13.20 26.69 -2.57
CA LEU A 179 13.91 26.42 -1.34
C LEU A 179 15.35 26.89 -1.52
N GLN A 180 15.77 27.90 -0.76
CA GLN A 180 17.12 28.45 -0.81
C GLN A 180 17.83 28.18 0.52
N ILE A 181 18.96 27.49 0.47
CA ILE A 181 19.75 27.15 1.65
C ILE A 181 20.80 28.23 1.89
N LEU A 182 20.63 29.00 2.96
CA LEU A 182 21.45 30.18 3.21
C LEU A 182 22.79 29.83 3.86
N ASN A 183 22.79 28.83 4.75
CA ASN A 183 23.96 28.47 5.54
C ASN A 183 24.05 26.97 5.83
N SER A 184 25.26 26.41 5.85
CA SER A 184 25.50 25.05 6.36
C SER A 184 25.52 25.00 7.89
N GLY A 185 25.19 23.85 8.49
CA GLY A 185 25.35 23.62 9.94
C GLY A 185 26.80 23.48 10.37
N ILE A 186 27.65 22.97 9.47
CA ILE A 186 29.08 22.74 9.68
C ILE A 186 29.85 23.47 8.56
N PRO A 187 31.02 24.07 8.85
CA PRO A 187 31.83 24.72 7.82
C PRO A 187 32.29 23.78 6.70
N CYS A 188 32.56 24.32 5.51
CA CYS A 188 33.14 23.57 4.39
C CYS A 188 32.27 22.38 3.93
N ARG A 189 30.96 22.60 3.84
CA ARG A 189 29.96 21.54 3.66
C ARG A 189 29.02 21.79 2.47
N ARG A 190 28.63 20.72 1.77
CA ARG A 190 27.61 20.73 0.71
C ARG A 190 26.22 20.55 1.30
N VAL A 191 25.23 21.11 0.61
CA VAL A 191 23.82 20.78 0.87
C VAL A 191 23.50 19.39 0.37
N ARG A 192 22.82 18.62 1.22
CA ARG A 192 22.25 17.31 0.91
C ARG A 192 20.78 17.29 1.31
N ILE A 193 19.90 16.89 0.39
CA ILE A 193 18.46 16.74 0.64
C ILE A 193 18.05 15.35 0.18
N GLY A 194 17.57 14.52 1.10
CA GLY A 194 17.06 13.19 0.80
C GLY A 194 15.64 13.22 0.25
N SER A 195 14.76 14.01 0.88
CA SER A 195 13.33 14.05 0.55
C SER A 195 12.69 15.40 0.89
N ILE A 196 11.60 15.72 0.23
CA ILE A 196 10.74 16.88 0.51
C ILE A 196 9.32 16.38 0.72
N VAL A 197 8.52 17.07 1.51
CA VAL A 197 7.09 16.80 1.62
C VAL A 197 6.31 18.09 1.36
N LEU A 198 5.43 18.05 0.37
CA LEU A 198 4.46 19.12 0.09
C LEU A 198 3.23 18.95 0.98
N GLY A 199 3.29 19.52 2.19
CA GLY A 199 2.25 19.37 3.21
C GLY A 199 2.84 19.25 4.62
N VAL A 200 2.10 18.63 5.55
CA VAL A 200 2.60 18.27 6.89
C VAL A 200 2.45 16.77 7.12
N ILE A 201 3.53 16.10 7.52
CA ILE A 201 3.45 14.79 8.17
C ILE A 201 3.32 15.01 9.67
N LYS A 202 2.15 14.70 10.22
CA LYS A 202 1.92 14.72 11.67
C LYS A 202 2.44 13.41 12.26
N THR A 203 3.41 13.51 13.16
CA THR A 203 3.87 12.35 13.96
C THR A 203 3.18 12.37 15.31
N LEU A 204 2.23 11.48 15.49
CA LEU A 204 1.53 11.25 16.74
C LEU A 204 2.28 10.17 17.53
N THR A 205 2.42 10.40 18.84
CA THR A 205 3.07 9.45 19.76
C THR A 205 2.13 9.07 20.89
N CYS A 206 2.56 8.19 21.80
CA CYS A 206 1.85 7.88 23.04
C CYS A 206 1.50 9.09 23.91
N ARG A 207 2.10 10.27 23.68
CA ARG A 207 1.71 11.52 24.37
C ARG A 207 0.36 12.06 23.90
N ASN A 208 0.00 11.81 22.64
CA ASN A 208 -1.18 12.35 21.98
C ASN A 208 -2.23 11.26 21.74
N ILE A 209 -1.78 10.04 21.44
CA ILE A 209 -2.64 8.88 21.14
C ILE A 209 -3.21 8.32 22.44
N THR A 210 -4.53 8.21 22.48
CA THR A 210 -5.25 7.59 23.61
C THR A 210 -5.63 6.14 23.32
N GLU A 211 -5.83 5.79 22.05
CA GLU A 211 -6.18 4.44 21.62
C GLU A 211 -5.69 4.21 20.19
N ALA A 212 -5.22 2.99 19.90
CA ALA A 212 -5.05 2.53 18.54
C ALA A 212 -5.39 1.05 18.45
N LYS A 213 -5.95 0.63 17.31
CA LYS A 213 -6.27 -0.77 17.01
C LYS A 213 -5.77 -1.12 15.62
N TRP A 214 -5.08 -2.25 15.50
CA TRP A 214 -4.68 -2.86 14.24
C TRP A 214 -5.34 -4.23 14.11
N SER A 215 -6.01 -4.51 13.01
CA SER A 215 -6.68 -5.78 12.75
C SER A 215 -6.27 -6.32 11.40
N ARG A 216 -5.77 -7.55 11.37
CA ARG A 216 -5.44 -8.29 10.16
C ARG A 216 -6.23 -9.58 10.07
N LYS A 217 -6.70 -9.91 8.87
CA LYS A 217 -7.37 -11.16 8.56
C LYS A 217 -7.01 -11.62 7.17
N ASN A 218 -6.61 -12.88 7.05
CA ASN A 218 -6.35 -13.52 5.77
C ASN A 218 -7.07 -14.87 5.71
N ASP A 219 -7.83 -15.08 4.64
CA ASP A 219 -8.37 -16.39 4.31
C ASP A 219 -7.39 -17.12 3.40
N LEU A 220 -6.87 -18.25 3.87
CA LEU A 220 -5.87 -19.05 3.15
C LEU A 220 -6.35 -19.57 1.79
N MET A 221 -7.67 -19.57 1.54
CA MET A 221 -8.24 -19.91 0.23
C MET A 221 -8.66 -18.68 -0.59
N ASN A 222 -8.57 -17.47 -0.06
CA ASN A 222 -9.11 -16.23 -0.63
C ASN A 222 -10.58 -16.37 -1.07
N THR A 223 -11.43 -16.94 -0.22
CA THR A 223 -12.90 -16.82 -0.39
C THR A 223 -13.43 -15.48 0.12
N SER A 224 -12.60 -14.75 0.86
CA SER A 224 -12.78 -13.32 1.16
C SER A 224 -11.47 -12.56 0.99
N ILE A 225 -11.54 -11.27 0.62
CA ILE A 225 -10.38 -10.39 0.52
C ILE A 225 -9.64 -10.28 1.86
N ALA A 226 -8.31 -10.25 1.82
CA ALA A 226 -7.52 -10.00 3.01
C ALA A 226 -7.82 -8.60 3.58
N LYS A 227 -7.95 -8.52 4.89
CA LYS A 227 -8.18 -7.28 5.62
C LYS A 227 -6.94 -6.89 6.40
N ASN A 228 -6.61 -5.61 6.33
CA ASN A 228 -5.64 -4.96 7.19
C ASN A 228 -6.19 -3.55 7.47
N GLU A 229 -6.71 -3.36 8.68
CA GLU A 229 -7.40 -2.16 9.13
C GLU A 229 -6.65 -1.60 10.33
N PHE A 230 -6.36 -0.30 10.32
CA PHE A 230 -5.72 0.42 11.42
C PHE A 230 -6.59 1.60 11.81
N SER A 231 -6.84 1.76 13.10
CA SER A 231 -7.55 2.91 13.65
C SER A 231 -6.75 3.52 14.78
N PHE A 232 -6.81 4.84 14.92
CA PHE A 232 -6.11 5.55 15.99
C PHE A 232 -6.91 6.76 16.42
N THR A 233 -6.89 7.02 17.72
CA THR A 233 -7.61 8.12 18.37
C THR A 233 -6.66 8.93 19.21
N PHE A 234 -6.62 10.23 18.99
CA PHE A 234 -5.73 11.15 19.68
C PHE A 234 -6.45 12.40 20.19
N LEU A 235 -5.80 13.11 21.11
CA LEU A 235 -6.31 14.38 21.64
C LEU A 235 -6.18 15.49 20.58
N ASP A 236 -7.30 16.12 20.26
CA ASP A 236 -7.39 17.28 19.36
C ASP A 236 -7.73 18.54 20.17
N ALA A 237 -6.78 19.01 20.98
CA ALA A 237 -7.03 20.08 21.95
C ALA A 237 -7.47 21.40 21.30
N ASP A 238 -6.96 21.69 20.11
CA ASP A 238 -7.21 22.92 19.36
C ASP A 238 -8.37 22.78 18.35
N GLY A 239 -8.96 21.60 18.25
CA GLY A 239 -10.06 21.31 17.32
C GLY A 239 -9.63 21.41 15.85
N GLU A 240 -8.37 21.09 15.52
CA GLU A 240 -7.84 21.20 14.16
C GLU A 240 -8.56 20.24 13.20
N TYR A 241 -9.05 19.11 13.70
CA TYR A 241 -9.70 18.07 12.90
C TYR A 241 -11.23 18.17 12.94
N ASN A 242 -11.78 19.10 13.74
CA ASN A 242 -13.22 19.31 13.84
C ASN A 242 -13.75 20.10 12.62
N PRO A 243 -14.72 19.56 11.85
CA PRO A 243 -15.34 20.27 10.73
C PRO A 243 -15.95 21.64 11.06
N ASP A 244 -16.29 21.89 12.34
CA ASP A 244 -16.79 23.18 12.80
C ASP A 244 -15.69 24.26 12.92
N ASN A 245 -14.41 23.90 12.84
CA ASN A 245 -13.29 24.83 12.90
C ASN A 245 -12.96 25.37 11.50
N PRO A 246 -13.25 26.64 11.16
CA PRO A 246 -13.04 27.16 9.81
C PRO A 246 -11.55 27.26 9.40
N GLU A 247 -10.65 27.31 10.38
CA GLU A 247 -9.19 27.37 10.21
C GLU A 247 -8.53 26.00 10.45
N GLY A 248 -9.34 24.95 10.63
CA GLY A 248 -8.89 23.60 10.94
C GLY A 248 -8.17 22.92 9.76
N ILE A 249 -7.32 21.97 10.10
CA ILE A 249 -6.60 21.10 9.17
C ILE A 249 -7.56 20.17 8.41
N TRP A 250 -8.76 19.90 8.96
CA TRP A 250 -9.73 18.99 8.35
C TRP A 250 -10.07 19.30 6.88
N ARG A 251 -9.96 20.56 6.46
CA ARG A 251 -10.22 21.02 5.07
C ARG A 251 -9.23 20.47 4.05
N PHE A 252 -8.07 19.98 4.50
CA PHE A 252 -6.99 19.42 3.68
C PHE A 252 -6.92 17.90 3.78
N LEU A 253 -7.88 17.28 4.49
CA LEU A 253 -7.96 15.82 4.56
C LEU A 253 -8.64 15.31 3.30
N GLU A 254 -8.03 14.32 2.68
CA GLU A 254 -8.48 13.72 1.43
C GLU A 254 -8.42 12.20 1.53
N ASP A 255 -9.17 11.54 0.65
CA ASP A 255 -9.09 10.09 0.49
C ASP A 255 -7.71 9.67 -0.04
N GLY A 256 -7.22 8.53 0.42
CA GLY A 256 -5.92 8.00 0.01
C GLY A 256 -4.71 8.56 0.77
N GLN A 257 -4.91 9.33 1.84
CA GLN A 257 -3.80 9.82 2.68
C GLN A 257 -3.12 8.67 3.45
N GLU A 258 -1.79 8.60 3.36
CA GLU A 258 -1.00 7.52 3.96
C GLU A 258 -0.90 7.65 5.48
N VAL A 259 -1.05 6.50 6.14
CA VAL A 259 -0.89 6.29 7.58
C VAL A 259 0.11 5.16 7.79
N THR A 260 1.27 5.50 8.36
CA THR A 260 2.24 4.50 8.83
C THR A 260 2.25 4.44 10.34
N PHE A 261 2.43 3.24 10.89
CA PHE A 261 2.40 3.05 12.33
C PHE A 261 3.42 2.01 12.80
N GLU A 262 3.95 2.23 13.98
CA GLU A 262 5.01 1.42 14.60
C GLU A 262 4.71 1.22 16.07
N TYR A 263 5.02 0.03 16.57
CA TYR A 263 4.90 -0.36 17.97
C TYR A 263 6.30 -0.44 18.58
N GLY A 264 6.52 0.22 19.71
CA GLY A 264 7.80 0.25 20.40
C GLY A 264 7.74 -0.36 21.79
N ILE A 265 8.80 -1.04 22.22
CA ILE A 265 8.96 -1.49 23.61
C ILE A 265 10.31 -1.02 24.15
N GLU A 266 10.32 -0.50 25.36
CA GLU A 266 11.56 -0.15 26.06
C GLU A 266 12.27 -1.42 26.54
N LEU A 267 13.54 -1.57 26.19
CA LEU A 267 14.41 -2.68 26.60
C LEU A 267 15.05 -2.38 27.97
N ASP A 268 15.67 -3.39 28.58
CA ASP A 268 16.28 -3.27 29.92
C ASP A 268 17.41 -2.23 30.01
N ASP A 269 18.04 -1.90 28.88
CA ASP A 269 19.06 -0.85 28.79
C ASP A 269 18.48 0.57 28.62
N GLY A 270 17.15 0.70 28.55
CA GLY A 270 16.42 1.95 28.35
C GLY A 270 16.29 2.39 26.88
N SER A 271 16.84 1.63 25.92
CA SER A 271 16.60 1.87 24.49
C SER A 271 15.20 1.40 24.10
N ILE A 272 14.68 1.87 22.96
CA ILE A 272 13.37 1.45 22.43
C ILE A 272 13.58 0.70 21.13
N GLU A 273 13.13 -0.55 21.07
CA GLU A 273 13.07 -1.30 19.82
C GLU A 273 11.70 -1.11 19.16
N TRP A 274 11.70 -0.74 17.89
CA TRP A 274 10.51 -0.44 17.10
C TRP A 274 10.22 -1.53 16.08
N VAL A 275 8.98 -2.01 16.06
CA VAL A 275 8.43 -2.93 15.07
C VAL A 275 7.47 -2.16 14.18
N LYS A 276 7.76 -2.11 12.88
CA LYS A 276 6.86 -1.50 11.89
C LYS A 276 5.56 -2.29 11.83
N GLY A 277 4.42 -1.67 12.13
CA GLY A 277 3.12 -2.33 12.01
C GLY A 277 2.69 -2.45 10.56
N GLY A 278 2.48 -1.33 9.88
CA GLY A 278 2.08 -1.33 8.47
C GLY A 278 1.95 0.06 7.86
N THR A 279 1.53 0.06 6.60
CA THR A 279 1.25 1.24 5.78
C THR A 279 -0.17 1.11 5.22
N ASN A 280 -1.09 1.96 5.70
CA ASN A 280 -2.51 1.96 5.35
C ASN A 280 -2.93 3.34 4.84
N TYR A 281 -4.15 3.47 4.33
CA TYR A 281 -4.68 4.66 3.68
C TYR A 281 -6.01 5.03 4.30
N THR A 282 -6.16 6.27 4.75
CA THR A 282 -7.43 6.78 5.30
C THR A 282 -8.29 7.39 4.21
N ASN A 283 -9.59 7.49 4.48
CA ASN A 283 -10.53 8.23 3.63
C ASN A 283 -10.57 9.75 3.94
N GLY A 284 -9.72 10.22 4.86
CA GLY A 284 -9.67 11.63 5.24
C GLY A 284 -10.83 12.09 6.12
N GLU A 285 -11.69 11.19 6.60
CA GLU A 285 -12.87 11.54 7.39
C GLU A 285 -12.67 11.23 8.89
N PRO A 286 -12.30 12.24 9.71
CA PRO A 286 -12.13 12.01 11.14
C PRO A 286 -13.48 11.90 11.85
N ALA A 287 -13.62 10.89 12.71
CA ALA A 287 -14.69 10.84 13.69
C ALA A 287 -14.32 11.70 14.90
N ILE A 288 -15.13 12.73 15.18
CA ILE A 288 -14.89 13.66 16.28
C ILE A 288 -15.73 13.28 17.49
N SER A 289 -15.06 13.14 18.64
CA SER A 289 -15.72 13.00 19.93
C SER A 289 -15.31 14.15 20.85
N SER A 290 -16.27 15.02 21.15
CA SER A 290 -16.04 16.22 21.96
C SER A 290 -16.85 16.15 23.25
N SER A 291 -16.19 16.43 24.36
CA SER A 291 -16.80 16.73 25.66
C SER A 291 -16.47 18.17 26.05
N ALA A 292 -17.12 18.71 27.08
CA ALA A 292 -16.88 20.08 27.56
C ALA A 292 -15.42 20.39 27.97
N ALA A 293 -14.55 19.37 28.11
CA ALA A 293 -13.16 19.51 28.55
C ALA A 293 -12.11 18.92 27.60
N LEU A 294 -12.50 18.05 26.65
CA LEU A 294 -11.57 17.33 25.77
C LEU A 294 -12.25 17.05 24.43
N SER A 295 -11.57 17.38 23.33
CA SER A 295 -11.91 16.93 21.98
C SER A 295 -10.90 15.88 21.51
N LYS A 296 -11.39 14.87 20.80
CA LYS A 296 -10.60 13.78 20.22
C LYS A 296 -11.00 13.58 18.78
N ALA A 297 -10.00 13.31 17.95
CA ALA A 297 -10.18 12.87 16.57
C ALA A 297 -9.78 11.40 16.45
N SER A 298 -10.52 10.66 15.62
CA SER A 298 -10.28 9.26 15.33
C SER A 298 -10.30 9.02 13.83
N PHE A 299 -9.32 8.29 13.33
CA PHE A 299 -9.22 7.92 11.92
C PHE A 299 -9.26 6.41 11.77
N THR A 300 -9.78 5.97 10.63
CA THR A 300 -9.66 4.60 10.14
C THR A 300 -8.88 4.62 8.83
N ALA A 301 -7.95 3.68 8.70
CA ALA A 301 -7.12 3.48 7.53
C ALA A 301 -7.12 2.00 7.13
N ILE A 302 -7.20 1.72 5.84
CA ILE A 302 -7.25 0.37 5.27
C ILE A 302 -6.06 0.12 4.35
N SER A 303 -5.69 -1.14 4.13
CA SER A 303 -4.62 -1.48 3.20
C SER A 303 -4.90 -1.07 1.75
N ARG A 304 -3.84 -0.86 0.97
CA ARG A 304 -3.93 -0.57 -0.48
C ARG A 304 -4.78 -1.58 -1.25
N LEU A 305 -4.72 -2.87 -0.89
CA LEU A 305 -5.56 -3.89 -1.51
C LEU A 305 -7.06 -3.60 -1.34
N GLN A 306 -7.47 -3.08 -0.19
CA GLN A 306 -8.88 -2.81 0.10
C GLN A 306 -9.38 -1.53 -0.59
N THR A 307 -8.48 -0.60 -0.96
CA THR A 307 -8.81 0.62 -1.70
C THR A 307 -9.03 0.38 -3.19
N LEU A 308 -8.70 -0.81 -3.73
CA LEU A 308 -8.89 -1.15 -5.15
C LEU A 308 -10.36 -1.48 -5.47
N THR A 309 -11.24 -0.49 -5.30
CA THR A 309 -12.70 -0.58 -5.52
C THR A 309 -13.12 -0.21 -6.93
N ASP A 310 -12.22 0.34 -7.75
CA ASP A 310 -12.54 0.69 -9.14
C ASP A 310 -12.90 -0.57 -9.95
N ILE A 311 -13.90 -0.41 -10.82
CA ILE A 311 -14.46 -1.53 -11.60
C ILE A 311 -13.56 -1.84 -12.79
N TYR A 312 -12.93 -3.00 -12.77
CA TYR A 312 -12.12 -3.50 -13.87
C TYR A 312 -13.00 -4.09 -14.98
N ARG A 313 -12.81 -3.61 -16.22
CA ARG A 313 -13.59 -4.01 -17.41
C ARG A 313 -12.73 -4.47 -18.59
N GLU A 314 -11.42 -4.49 -18.41
CA GLU A 314 -10.45 -4.78 -19.48
C GLU A 314 -10.19 -6.29 -19.65
N GLY A 315 -11.13 -7.13 -19.19
CA GLY A 315 -11.10 -8.57 -19.36
C GLY A 315 -11.36 -8.97 -20.82
N ASN A 316 -10.56 -9.90 -21.34
CA ASN A 316 -10.68 -10.39 -22.72
C ASN A 316 -10.86 -11.90 -22.76
N TYR A 317 -11.76 -12.39 -23.62
CA TYR A 317 -11.82 -13.80 -23.95
C TYR A 317 -10.66 -14.13 -24.88
N ASN A 318 -9.89 -15.16 -24.53
CA ASN A 318 -8.81 -15.65 -25.37
C ASN A 318 -8.94 -17.18 -25.53
N PRO A 319 -9.22 -17.69 -26.76
CA PRO A 319 -9.34 -19.12 -26.98
C PRO A 319 -8.02 -19.87 -26.80
N ASP A 320 -6.88 -19.20 -27.01
CA ASP A 320 -5.55 -19.76 -26.76
C ASP A 320 -5.15 -19.69 -25.28
N GLY A 321 -5.92 -18.93 -24.49
CA GLY A 321 -5.75 -18.71 -23.06
C GLY A 321 -4.75 -17.62 -22.70
N VAL A 322 -4.87 -17.11 -21.48
CA VAL A 322 -3.97 -16.12 -20.86
C VAL A 322 -3.49 -16.68 -19.52
N THR A 323 -2.25 -16.39 -19.13
CA THR A 323 -1.75 -16.82 -17.82
C THR A 323 -2.41 -16.01 -16.71
N LEU A 324 -2.60 -16.64 -15.54
CA LEU A 324 -3.08 -15.93 -14.35
C LEU A 324 -2.10 -14.80 -13.92
N TYR A 325 -0.81 -14.95 -14.25
CA TYR A 325 0.19 -13.92 -13.99
C TYR A 325 -0.10 -12.67 -14.81
N ASP A 326 -0.29 -12.82 -16.12
CA ASP A 326 -0.52 -11.68 -17.02
C ASP A 326 -1.83 -10.96 -16.68
N LEU A 327 -2.87 -11.70 -16.25
CA LEU A 327 -4.12 -11.12 -15.76
C LEU A 327 -3.91 -10.29 -14.49
N ALA A 328 -3.20 -10.81 -13.50
CA ALA A 328 -2.91 -10.06 -12.26
C ALA A 328 -2.03 -8.83 -12.55
N ASP A 329 -1.02 -8.98 -13.39
CA ASP A 329 -0.11 -7.91 -13.78
C ASP A 329 -0.84 -6.78 -14.52
N GLY A 330 -1.79 -7.13 -15.39
CA GLY A 330 -2.62 -6.18 -16.10
C GLY A 330 -3.49 -5.34 -15.16
N ILE A 331 -4.16 -5.97 -14.18
CA ILE A 331 -5.00 -5.27 -13.21
C ILE A 331 -4.15 -4.32 -12.33
N LEU A 332 -2.99 -4.78 -11.85
CA LEU A 332 -2.16 -3.99 -10.94
C LEU A 332 -1.52 -2.78 -11.68
N GLN A 333 -1.13 -2.94 -12.95
CA GLN A 333 -0.69 -1.81 -13.79
C GLN A 333 -1.84 -0.85 -14.10
N TRP A 334 -3.01 -1.38 -14.45
CA TRP A 334 -4.21 -0.57 -14.69
C TRP A 334 -4.60 0.25 -13.45
N ALA A 335 -4.45 -0.31 -12.26
CA ALA A 335 -4.66 0.37 -10.98
C ALA A 335 -3.56 1.39 -10.63
N GLY A 336 -2.58 1.61 -11.51
CA GLY A 336 -1.50 2.58 -11.33
C GLY A 336 -0.47 2.20 -10.26
N LEU A 337 -0.30 0.91 -9.95
CA LEU A 337 0.66 0.43 -8.94
C LEU A 337 2.06 0.24 -9.54
N VAL A 338 2.53 1.29 -10.21
CA VAL A 338 3.87 1.42 -10.76
C VAL A 338 4.44 2.77 -10.34
N ASP A 339 5.73 2.82 -10.02
CA ASP A 339 6.40 4.08 -9.72
C ASP A 339 6.59 4.94 -10.99
N ASP A 340 7.08 6.17 -10.83
CA ASP A 340 7.33 7.11 -11.94
C ASP A 340 8.34 6.58 -12.97
N ASN A 341 9.14 5.57 -12.60
CA ASN A 341 10.11 4.90 -13.47
C ASN A 341 9.53 3.65 -14.15
N GLY A 342 8.25 3.32 -13.90
CA GLY A 342 7.57 2.12 -14.39
C GLY A 342 7.95 0.84 -13.65
N ASN A 343 8.60 0.92 -12.49
CA ASN A 343 8.87 -0.24 -11.66
C ASN A 343 7.61 -0.66 -10.92
N LYS A 344 7.41 -1.98 -10.80
CA LYS A 344 6.26 -2.56 -10.13
C LYS A 344 6.33 -2.32 -8.62
N GLU A 345 5.25 -1.81 -8.05
CA GLU A 345 5.09 -1.65 -6.59
C GLU A 345 4.41 -2.86 -5.94
N TYR A 346 4.46 -4.01 -6.59
CA TYR A 346 3.78 -5.24 -6.19
C TYR A 346 4.61 -6.48 -6.54
N ARG A 347 4.24 -7.61 -5.95
CA ARG A 347 4.88 -8.93 -6.20
C ARG A 347 3.86 -9.94 -6.66
N ILE A 348 4.17 -10.68 -7.72
CA ILE A 348 3.32 -11.77 -8.23
C ILE A 348 4.18 -13.02 -8.33
N SER A 349 3.71 -14.13 -7.77
CA SER A 349 4.41 -15.42 -7.86
C SER A 349 4.53 -15.89 -9.29
N GLU A 350 5.75 -16.29 -9.67
CA GLU A 350 6.07 -16.86 -10.98
C GLU A 350 5.27 -18.15 -11.27
N LYS A 351 4.79 -18.84 -10.23
CA LYS A 351 3.92 -20.01 -10.35
C LYS A 351 2.66 -19.71 -11.17
N LEU A 352 2.12 -18.49 -11.10
CA LEU A 352 0.90 -18.11 -11.82
C LEU A 352 1.08 -18.21 -13.35
N LYS A 353 2.31 -18.15 -13.88
CA LYS A 353 2.59 -18.33 -15.32
C LYS A 353 2.26 -19.74 -15.82
N SER A 354 2.20 -20.72 -14.92
CA SER A 354 1.89 -22.11 -15.26
C SER A 354 0.38 -22.40 -15.32
N TYR A 355 -0.46 -21.44 -14.92
CA TYR A 355 -1.92 -21.58 -14.91
C TYR A 355 -2.51 -20.69 -15.99
N VAL A 356 -3.16 -21.32 -16.96
CA VAL A 356 -3.76 -20.65 -18.13
C VAL A 356 -5.26 -20.77 -18.05
N THR A 357 -5.97 -19.68 -18.36
CA THR A 357 -7.42 -19.66 -18.46
C THR A 357 -7.89 -19.08 -19.79
N THR A 358 -8.97 -19.63 -20.33
CA THR A 358 -9.69 -19.07 -21.49
C THR A 358 -10.83 -18.14 -21.07
N ALA A 359 -11.11 -18.04 -19.77
CA ALA A 359 -12.17 -17.21 -19.26
C ALA A 359 -11.84 -15.72 -19.48
N PRO A 360 -12.81 -14.91 -19.95
CA PRO A 360 -12.70 -13.48 -19.76
C PRO A 360 -12.75 -13.21 -18.25
N LEU A 361 -11.88 -12.32 -17.77
CA LEU A 361 -11.92 -11.90 -16.38
C LEU A 361 -13.28 -11.20 -16.11
N PRO A 362 -14.04 -11.62 -15.08
CA PRO A 362 -15.34 -11.01 -14.80
C PRO A 362 -15.23 -9.52 -14.48
N VAL A 363 -16.26 -8.77 -14.86
CA VAL A 363 -16.41 -7.37 -14.44
C VAL A 363 -16.64 -7.32 -12.93
N GLY A 364 -15.82 -6.56 -12.22
CA GLY A 364 -15.88 -6.42 -10.77
C GLY A 364 -14.86 -5.43 -10.25
N GLU A 365 -14.85 -5.19 -8.94
CA GLU A 365 -13.81 -4.38 -8.31
C GLU A 365 -12.44 -5.05 -8.54
N ALA A 366 -11.41 -4.25 -8.79
CA ALA A 366 -10.06 -4.78 -9.06
C ALA A 366 -9.57 -5.74 -7.97
N LYS A 367 -9.86 -5.48 -6.69
CA LYS A 367 -9.53 -6.39 -5.58
C LYS A 367 -10.21 -7.76 -5.68
N ASP A 368 -11.45 -7.81 -6.15
CA ASP A 368 -12.22 -9.06 -6.29
C ASP A 368 -11.69 -9.87 -7.49
N CYS A 369 -11.31 -9.19 -8.57
CA CYS A 369 -10.64 -9.82 -9.70
C CYS A 369 -9.28 -10.43 -9.28
N LEU A 370 -8.48 -9.70 -8.49
CA LEU A 370 -7.21 -10.20 -7.94
C LEU A 370 -7.44 -11.38 -6.99
N GLN A 371 -8.49 -11.33 -6.18
CA GLN A 371 -8.91 -12.43 -5.30
C GLN A 371 -9.23 -13.70 -6.10
N LEU A 372 -10.00 -13.57 -7.20
CA LEU A 372 -10.31 -14.68 -8.10
C LEU A 372 -9.03 -15.27 -8.72
N ILE A 373 -8.10 -14.42 -9.16
CA ILE A 373 -6.84 -14.86 -9.74
C ILE A 373 -5.96 -15.57 -8.71
N ALA A 374 -5.81 -15.00 -7.51
CA ALA A 374 -5.04 -15.62 -6.43
C ALA A 374 -5.62 -16.98 -6.02
N ASN A 375 -6.95 -17.07 -5.87
CA ASN A 375 -7.64 -18.32 -5.60
C ASN A 375 -7.39 -19.36 -6.70
N ALA A 376 -7.60 -19.00 -7.98
CA ALA A 376 -7.35 -19.91 -9.10
C ALA A 376 -5.88 -20.34 -9.18
N GLY A 377 -4.94 -19.44 -8.87
CA GLY A 377 -3.50 -19.69 -8.81
C GLY A 377 -3.02 -20.45 -7.57
N MET A 378 -3.93 -20.80 -6.64
CA MET A 378 -3.60 -21.43 -5.36
C MET A 378 -2.54 -20.62 -4.57
N CYS A 379 -2.70 -19.31 -4.58
CA CYS A 379 -1.88 -18.31 -3.88
C CYS A 379 -2.79 -17.47 -2.97
N VAL A 380 -2.22 -16.63 -2.11
CA VAL A 380 -2.93 -15.62 -1.31
C VAL A 380 -2.63 -14.22 -1.82
N VAL A 381 -3.63 -13.34 -1.78
CA VAL A 381 -3.46 -11.90 -2.05
C VAL A 381 -3.54 -11.13 -0.73
N ASP A 382 -2.51 -10.35 -0.41
CA ASP A 382 -2.43 -9.54 0.81
C ASP A 382 -1.47 -8.35 0.57
N VAL A 383 -1.20 -7.57 1.62
CA VAL A 383 -0.17 -6.52 1.64
C VAL A 383 0.93 -6.84 2.63
N ASP A 384 2.16 -6.43 2.29
CA ASP A 384 3.24 -6.40 3.25
C ASP A 384 3.19 -5.15 4.14
N ARG A 385 4.14 -5.03 5.07
CA ARG A 385 4.20 -3.92 6.04
C ARG A 385 4.56 -2.58 5.38
N ASP A 386 5.12 -2.60 4.18
CA ASP A 386 5.39 -1.41 3.36
C ASP A 386 4.15 -1.00 2.53
N GLY A 387 3.05 -1.75 2.62
CA GLY A 387 1.80 -1.46 1.91
C GLY A 387 1.78 -1.99 0.48
N LYS A 388 2.80 -2.75 0.06
CA LYS A 388 2.87 -3.32 -1.29
C LYS A 388 2.02 -4.58 -1.38
N ILE A 389 1.23 -4.67 -2.45
CA ILE A 389 0.38 -5.83 -2.71
C ILE A 389 1.25 -7.00 -3.17
N PHE A 390 0.97 -8.20 -2.66
CA PHE A 390 1.58 -9.42 -3.17
C PHE A 390 0.54 -10.51 -3.45
N ILE A 391 0.82 -11.34 -4.46
CA ILE A 391 0.09 -12.58 -4.77
C ILE A 391 1.09 -13.73 -4.75
N GLU A 392 1.13 -14.49 -3.65
CA GLU A 392 2.17 -15.50 -3.41
C GLU A 392 1.61 -16.75 -2.72
N GLU A 393 2.34 -17.86 -2.79
CA GLU A 393 2.00 -19.05 -2.02
C GLU A 393 2.18 -18.80 -0.51
N VAL A 394 1.29 -19.39 0.29
CA VAL A 394 1.50 -19.44 1.74
C VAL A 394 2.73 -20.30 2.03
N SER A 395 3.73 -19.71 2.67
CA SER A 395 4.95 -20.43 3.05
C SER A 395 4.63 -21.63 3.93
N ALA A 396 5.37 -22.72 3.74
CA ALA A 396 5.33 -23.89 4.62
C ALA A 396 6.32 -23.77 5.80
N GLU A 397 7.13 -22.71 5.81
CA GLU A 397 8.15 -22.50 6.84
C GLU A 397 7.49 -22.18 8.18
N MET A 398 8.04 -22.77 9.24
CA MET A 398 7.67 -22.47 10.61
C MET A 398 8.48 -21.26 11.07
N MET A 399 7.80 -20.27 11.62
CA MET A 399 8.42 -19.15 12.30
C MET A 399 8.95 -19.62 13.66
N ASP A 400 10.07 -19.04 14.09
CA ASP A 400 10.61 -19.23 15.43
C ASP A 400 9.79 -18.43 16.45
N PHE A 401 8.54 -18.85 16.64
CA PHE A 401 7.61 -18.23 17.56
C PHE A 401 6.69 -19.26 18.19
N ILE A 402 6.53 -19.15 19.51
CA ILE A 402 5.68 -20.03 20.32
C ILE A 402 4.66 -19.19 21.08
N TYR A 403 3.38 -19.51 20.92
CA TYR A 403 2.33 -19.09 21.84
C TYR A 403 2.39 -19.98 23.09
N ASP A 404 3.00 -19.46 24.15
CA ASP A 404 3.17 -20.17 25.41
C ASP A 404 1.84 -20.46 26.08
N LYS A 405 1.81 -21.56 26.85
CA LYS A 405 0.64 -21.97 27.61
C LYS A 405 0.15 -20.90 28.59
N SER A 406 1.06 -20.10 29.14
CA SER A 406 0.71 -18.97 30.02
C SER A 406 -0.08 -17.89 29.27
N VAL A 407 0.27 -17.62 28.01
CA VAL A 407 -0.42 -16.64 27.16
C VAL A 407 -1.77 -17.19 26.71
N VAL A 408 -1.79 -18.42 26.16
CA VAL A 408 -3.02 -19.04 25.62
C VAL A 408 -4.08 -19.25 26.70
N LEU A 409 -3.67 -19.46 27.96
CA LEU A 409 -4.57 -19.71 29.09
C LEU A 409 -4.84 -18.46 29.94
N GLU A 410 -4.30 -17.29 29.59
CA GLU A 410 -4.62 -16.03 30.27
C GLU A 410 -6.13 -15.73 30.18
N ALA A 411 -6.72 -16.06 29.02
CA ALA A 411 -8.16 -16.18 28.84
C ALA A 411 -8.49 -17.54 28.19
N PRO A 412 -9.57 -18.24 28.59
CA PRO A 412 -9.91 -19.54 28.00
C PRO A 412 -10.02 -19.45 26.47
N PRO A 413 -9.24 -20.25 25.71
CA PRO A 413 -9.32 -20.24 24.26
C PRO A 413 -10.68 -20.77 23.80
N THR A 414 -11.23 -20.15 22.76
CA THR A 414 -12.34 -20.73 22.00
C THR A 414 -11.78 -21.70 20.97
N THR A 415 -12.30 -22.92 20.92
CA THR A 415 -11.91 -23.91 19.93
C THR A 415 -13.09 -24.25 19.04
N LYS A 416 -12.84 -24.29 17.73
CA LYS A 416 -13.82 -24.72 16.74
C LYS A 416 -13.26 -25.95 16.03
N LYS A 417 -14.07 -27.01 15.98
CA LYS A 417 -13.75 -28.23 15.24
C LYS A 417 -14.62 -28.33 14.00
N TYR A 418 -13.99 -28.33 12.83
CA TYR A 418 -14.67 -28.49 11.56
C TYR A 418 -15.05 -29.97 11.33
N PRO A 419 -16.18 -30.24 10.64
CA PRO A 419 -16.58 -31.60 10.28
C PRO A 419 -15.56 -32.27 9.34
N LEU A 420 -15.73 -33.57 9.09
CA LEU A 420 -14.93 -34.26 8.09
C LEU A 420 -15.26 -33.70 6.70
N LEU A 421 -14.27 -33.66 5.81
CA LEU A 421 -14.49 -33.37 4.40
C LEU A 421 -14.99 -34.63 3.72
N LYS A 422 -16.23 -34.60 3.22
CA LYS A 422 -16.82 -35.71 2.46
C LYS A 422 -16.42 -35.62 0.99
N ASP A 423 -16.77 -34.51 0.35
CA ASP A 423 -16.54 -34.29 -1.07
C ASP A 423 -16.12 -32.83 -1.33
N ILE A 424 -15.26 -32.61 -2.31
CA ILE A 424 -15.09 -31.29 -2.96
C ILE A 424 -15.86 -31.31 -4.28
N LEU A 425 -16.75 -30.33 -4.46
CA LEU A 425 -17.54 -30.15 -5.67
C LEU A 425 -17.04 -28.91 -6.41
N ILE A 426 -16.22 -29.12 -7.44
CA ILE A 426 -15.67 -28.03 -8.24
C ILE A 426 -16.56 -27.75 -9.44
N THR A 427 -16.81 -26.47 -9.72
CA THR A 427 -17.45 -26.03 -10.97
C THR A 427 -16.37 -25.77 -12.02
N LEU A 428 -16.35 -26.58 -13.08
CA LEU A 428 -15.47 -26.43 -14.24
C LEU A 428 -16.19 -25.62 -15.31
N PHE A 429 -15.62 -24.49 -15.71
CA PHE A 429 -16.22 -23.57 -16.68
C PHE A 429 -15.74 -23.83 -18.10
N GLN A 430 -16.60 -23.58 -19.08
CA GLN A 430 -16.29 -23.61 -20.50
C GLN A 430 -16.94 -22.41 -21.18
N TYR A 431 -16.21 -21.73 -22.03
CA TYR A 431 -16.68 -20.53 -22.73
C TYR A 431 -16.74 -20.80 -24.24
N THR A 432 -17.88 -20.51 -24.85
CA THR A 432 -18.13 -20.79 -26.27
C THR A 432 -18.59 -19.52 -26.99
N VAL A 433 -17.93 -19.20 -28.09
CA VAL A 433 -18.30 -18.07 -28.95
C VAL A 433 -19.50 -18.46 -29.83
N GLN A 434 -20.54 -17.64 -29.82
CA GLN A 434 -21.71 -17.81 -30.67
C GLN A 434 -21.42 -17.41 -32.12
N THR A 435 -22.23 -17.90 -33.06
CA THR A 435 -22.01 -17.64 -34.49
C THR A 435 -22.63 -16.33 -34.98
N GLU A 436 -23.75 -15.93 -34.37
CA GLU A 436 -24.50 -14.73 -34.74
C GLU A 436 -23.90 -13.48 -34.09
N GLU A 437 -23.84 -12.41 -34.88
CA GLU A 437 -23.44 -11.07 -34.41
C GLU A 437 -24.69 -10.30 -33.99
N THR A 438 -24.64 -9.68 -32.81
CA THR A 438 -25.76 -8.93 -32.22
C THR A 438 -25.35 -7.50 -31.88
N GLU A 439 -26.35 -6.62 -31.83
CA GLU A 439 -26.16 -5.27 -31.28
C GLU A 439 -26.00 -5.36 -29.77
N LEU A 440 -24.85 -4.90 -29.26
CA LEU A 440 -24.51 -4.93 -27.83
C LEU A 440 -24.93 -3.64 -27.15
N ILE A 441 -24.71 -2.50 -27.82
CA ILE A 441 -25.11 -1.18 -27.34
C ILE A 441 -25.25 -0.21 -28.52
N SER A 442 -26.23 0.69 -28.44
CA SER A 442 -26.46 1.76 -29.40
C SER A 442 -26.85 3.04 -28.66
N MET A 443 -26.19 4.16 -28.96
CA MET A 443 -26.36 5.42 -28.24
C MET A 443 -26.21 6.62 -29.16
N ASP A 444 -27.00 7.66 -28.94
CA ASP A 444 -26.86 8.95 -29.62
C ASP A 444 -25.88 9.86 -28.86
N ILE A 445 -24.93 10.42 -29.60
CA ILE A 445 -23.88 11.33 -29.13
C ILE A 445 -24.14 12.71 -29.72
N VAL A 446 -24.02 13.74 -28.89
CA VAL A 446 -24.26 15.13 -29.27
C VAL A 446 -23.02 15.95 -28.94
N GLU A 447 -22.53 16.69 -29.93
CA GLU A 447 -21.45 17.68 -29.82
C GLU A 447 -20.20 17.16 -29.08
N ALA A 448 -19.74 15.94 -29.38
CA ALA A 448 -18.51 15.41 -28.81
C ALA A 448 -17.28 16.20 -29.34
N GLU A 449 -16.42 16.64 -28.43
CA GLU A 449 -15.18 17.36 -28.70
C GLU A 449 -13.99 16.50 -28.22
N GLU A 450 -13.53 15.58 -29.07
CA GLU A 450 -12.44 14.64 -28.75
C GLU A 450 -12.61 13.96 -27.37
N THR A 451 -13.83 13.51 -27.09
CA THR A 451 -14.22 13.00 -25.77
C THR A 451 -14.10 11.47 -25.71
N ILE A 452 -13.54 10.94 -24.62
CA ILE A 452 -13.44 9.49 -24.38
C ILE A 452 -14.78 8.98 -23.87
N TYR A 453 -15.33 7.98 -24.55
CA TYR A 453 -16.54 7.25 -24.14
C TYR A 453 -16.20 5.81 -23.80
N GLU A 454 -16.70 5.33 -22.66
CA GLU A 454 -16.68 3.93 -22.26
C GLU A 454 -18.07 3.31 -22.46
N LEU A 455 -18.24 2.62 -23.57
CA LEU A 455 -19.49 1.97 -23.97
C LEU A 455 -19.52 0.56 -23.35
N ASN A 456 -20.17 0.46 -22.19
CA ASN A 456 -20.29 -0.78 -21.42
C ASN A 456 -21.50 -1.61 -21.86
N PHE A 457 -21.33 -2.93 -21.92
CA PHE A 457 -22.41 -3.87 -22.24
C PHE A 457 -22.35 -5.11 -21.34
N ASP A 458 -23.52 -5.65 -21.01
CA ASP A 458 -23.68 -6.68 -19.97
C ASP A 458 -23.15 -8.05 -20.43
N ASP A 459 -23.42 -8.42 -21.68
CA ASP A 459 -23.02 -9.70 -22.25
C ASP A 459 -21.56 -9.69 -22.70
N THR A 460 -20.78 -10.68 -22.28
CA THR A 460 -19.42 -10.84 -22.79
C THR A 460 -19.46 -11.15 -24.29
N ALA A 461 -18.67 -10.45 -25.09
CA ALA A 461 -18.62 -10.60 -26.54
C ALA A 461 -17.20 -10.53 -27.11
N VAL A 462 -17.02 -11.07 -28.31
CA VAL A 462 -15.80 -10.99 -29.12
C VAL A 462 -16.14 -10.62 -30.56
N ASP A 463 -15.12 -10.51 -31.43
CA ASP A 463 -15.26 -10.03 -32.81
C ASP A 463 -15.97 -8.67 -32.86
N LEU A 464 -15.61 -7.78 -31.92
CA LEU A 464 -16.27 -6.50 -31.72
C LEU A 464 -16.02 -5.55 -32.89
N SER A 465 -17.07 -4.84 -33.29
CA SER A 465 -17.00 -3.82 -34.33
C SER A 465 -17.78 -2.55 -33.94
N LEU A 466 -17.30 -1.40 -34.42
CA LEU A 466 -17.89 -0.09 -34.17
C LEU A 466 -18.51 0.45 -35.45
N SER A 467 -19.79 0.81 -35.39
CA SER A 467 -20.51 1.48 -36.46
C SER A 467 -20.88 2.90 -36.02
N LEU A 468 -20.66 3.87 -36.90
CA LEU A 468 -20.95 5.29 -36.67
C LEU A 468 -21.93 5.79 -37.73
N ALA A 469 -22.98 6.48 -37.30
CA ALA A 469 -23.97 7.07 -38.18
C ALA A 469 -24.15 8.56 -37.88
N GLY A 470 -24.32 9.36 -38.95
CA GLY A 470 -24.51 10.81 -38.89
C GLY A 470 -23.29 11.53 -38.31
N GLY A 471 -22.52 12.27 -39.11
CA GLY A 471 -21.50 13.26 -38.67
C GLY A 471 -20.37 12.84 -37.69
N LEU A 472 -20.47 11.69 -37.04
CA LEU A 472 -19.66 11.23 -35.94
C LEU A 472 -18.42 10.52 -36.47
N THR A 473 -17.29 10.76 -35.83
CA THR A 473 -16.00 10.17 -36.18
C THR A 473 -15.34 9.58 -34.95
N ALA A 474 -14.62 8.47 -35.11
CA ALA A 474 -13.86 7.82 -34.04
C ALA A 474 -12.35 8.02 -34.22
N GLY A 475 -11.67 8.24 -33.10
CA GLY A 475 -10.21 8.22 -32.97
C GLY A 475 -9.71 6.85 -32.57
N VAL A 476 -8.95 6.77 -31.48
CA VAL A 476 -8.48 5.51 -30.89
C VAL A 476 -9.68 4.73 -30.35
N THR A 477 -9.76 3.45 -30.72
CA THR A 477 -10.80 2.51 -30.28
C THR A 477 -10.14 1.27 -29.70
N GLU A 478 -10.51 0.93 -28.47
CA GLU A 478 -10.05 -0.24 -27.74
C GLU A 478 -11.26 -1.13 -27.42
N PHE A 479 -11.16 -2.41 -27.73
CA PHE A 479 -12.22 -3.38 -27.52
C PHE A 479 -11.85 -4.35 -26.41
N TYR A 480 -12.77 -4.53 -25.49
CA TYR A 480 -12.70 -5.49 -24.40
C TYR A 480 -13.99 -6.31 -24.35
N ALA A 481 -13.95 -7.46 -23.68
CA ALA A 481 -15.06 -8.41 -23.75
C ALA A 481 -16.40 -7.86 -23.23
N ASN A 482 -16.40 -6.81 -22.41
CA ASN A 482 -17.61 -6.18 -21.86
C ASN A 482 -17.62 -4.64 -22.03
N MET A 483 -16.68 -4.08 -22.81
CA MET A 483 -16.54 -2.64 -22.98
C MET A 483 -15.89 -2.29 -24.33
N CYS A 484 -16.33 -1.19 -24.92
CA CYS A 484 -15.59 -0.48 -25.97
C CYS A 484 -15.19 0.91 -25.46
N ARG A 485 -13.89 1.21 -25.41
CA ARG A 485 -13.38 2.56 -25.13
C ARG A 485 -13.06 3.25 -26.46
N VAL A 486 -13.69 4.39 -26.73
CA VAL A 486 -13.51 5.10 -28.00
C VAL A 486 -13.48 6.61 -27.80
N THR A 487 -12.55 7.29 -28.47
CA THR A 487 -12.56 8.76 -28.56
C THR A 487 -13.47 9.20 -29.70
N LEU A 488 -14.50 10.00 -29.43
CA LEU A 488 -15.48 10.43 -30.43
C LEU A 488 -15.43 11.94 -30.68
N THR A 489 -15.76 12.34 -31.91
CA THR A 489 -15.91 13.75 -32.31
C THR A 489 -17.10 13.92 -33.23
N GLY A 490 -17.93 14.94 -32.96
CA GLY A 490 -19.14 15.26 -33.73
C GLY A 490 -20.44 14.82 -33.05
N SER A 491 -21.52 14.74 -33.81
CA SER A 491 -22.85 14.30 -33.32
C SER A 491 -23.39 13.23 -34.25
N GLY A 492 -23.97 12.17 -33.68
CA GLY A 492 -24.46 11.00 -34.42
C GLY A 492 -24.80 9.83 -33.50
N THR A 493 -25.07 8.67 -34.07
CA THR A 493 -25.29 7.42 -33.33
C THR A 493 -24.04 6.56 -33.39
N VAL A 494 -23.63 6.03 -32.24
CA VAL A 494 -22.60 5.00 -32.12
C VAL A 494 -23.24 3.67 -31.78
N THR A 495 -22.85 2.62 -32.48
CA THR A 495 -23.36 1.25 -32.27
C THR A 495 -22.20 0.28 -32.20
N VAL A 496 -22.16 -0.55 -31.15
CA VAL A 496 -21.19 -1.64 -31.00
C VAL A 496 -21.90 -2.96 -31.29
N MET A 497 -21.30 -3.74 -32.18
CA MET A 497 -21.75 -5.07 -32.55
C MET A 497 -20.70 -6.10 -32.11
N GLY A 498 -21.12 -7.33 -31.85
CA GLY A 498 -20.20 -8.43 -31.57
C GLY A 498 -20.89 -9.78 -31.44
N LYS A 499 -20.10 -10.83 -31.31
CA LYS A 499 -20.58 -12.19 -31.07
C LYS A 499 -20.53 -12.52 -29.59
N ALA A 500 -21.66 -12.95 -29.03
CA ALA A 500 -21.73 -13.31 -27.63
C ALA A 500 -20.82 -14.50 -27.27
N VAL A 501 -20.27 -14.49 -26.06
CA VAL A 501 -19.55 -15.59 -25.44
C VAL A 501 -20.42 -16.15 -24.33
N GLU A 502 -20.93 -17.36 -24.52
CA GLU A 502 -21.74 -18.03 -23.50
C GLU A 502 -20.86 -18.87 -22.57
N SER A 503 -21.16 -18.81 -21.27
CA SER A 503 -20.55 -19.67 -20.26
C SER A 503 -21.38 -20.92 -20.02
N GLY A 504 -20.79 -22.09 -20.25
CA GLY A 504 -21.26 -23.38 -19.74
C GLY A 504 -20.46 -23.82 -18.51
N SER A 505 -21.00 -24.74 -17.72
CA SER A 505 -20.25 -25.34 -16.62
C SER A 505 -20.66 -26.79 -16.34
N ALA A 506 -19.75 -27.53 -15.69
CA ALA A 506 -19.99 -28.86 -15.20
C ALA A 506 -19.46 -29.00 -13.77
N THR A 507 -20.22 -29.67 -12.90
CA THR A 507 -19.77 -29.98 -11.54
C THR A 507 -18.98 -31.29 -11.54
N VAL A 508 -17.75 -31.26 -11.04
CA VAL A 508 -16.91 -32.44 -10.87
C VAL A 508 -16.76 -32.75 -9.38
N ARG A 509 -17.01 -34.00 -8.99
CA ARG A 509 -16.95 -34.47 -7.61
C ARG A 509 -15.63 -35.19 -7.32
N PHE A 510 -14.97 -34.80 -6.24
CA PHE A 510 -13.80 -35.47 -5.67
C PHE A 510 -14.12 -35.93 -4.25
N ALA A 511 -14.21 -37.25 -4.05
CA ALA A 511 -14.57 -37.85 -2.77
C ALA A 511 -13.33 -38.06 -1.88
N TYR A 512 -13.48 -37.75 -0.60
CA TYR A 512 -12.45 -37.91 0.44
C TYR A 512 -12.92 -38.81 1.58
N ASP A 513 -14.20 -38.74 1.95
CA ASP A 513 -14.81 -39.59 2.97
C ASP A 513 -16.26 -39.95 2.58
N THR A 514 -16.81 -40.95 3.25
CA THR A 514 -18.22 -41.34 3.16
C THR A 514 -19.13 -40.50 4.06
N ILE A 515 -18.56 -39.82 5.07
CA ILE A 515 -19.27 -38.97 6.03
C ILE A 515 -18.63 -37.58 6.10
N GLY A 516 -19.42 -36.56 6.40
CA GLY A 516 -18.94 -35.18 6.51
C GLY A 516 -19.70 -34.19 5.65
N GLU A 517 -19.08 -33.02 5.42
CA GLU A 517 -19.65 -31.93 4.63
C GLU A 517 -19.11 -31.93 3.20
N GLU A 518 -19.98 -31.54 2.26
CA GLU A 518 -19.58 -31.26 0.88
C GLU A 518 -19.08 -29.80 0.82
N CYS A 519 -17.93 -29.59 0.18
CA CYS A 519 -17.32 -28.29 -0.01
C CYS A 519 -17.48 -27.85 -1.47
N PRO A 520 -18.50 -27.05 -1.79
CA PRO A 520 -18.64 -26.47 -3.12
C PRO A 520 -17.61 -25.36 -3.32
N VAL A 521 -16.90 -25.42 -4.43
CA VAL A 521 -15.94 -24.39 -4.85
C VAL A 521 -16.20 -23.99 -6.29
N SER A 522 -16.20 -22.70 -6.55
CA SER A 522 -16.52 -22.14 -7.87
C SER A 522 -15.60 -20.97 -8.14
N ASN A 523 -14.84 -21.06 -9.23
CA ASN A 523 -14.02 -19.97 -9.74
C ASN A 523 -14.10 -19.99 -11.28
N PRO A 524 -14.60 -18.92 -11.93
CA PRO A 524 -14.77 -18.87 -13.38
C PRO A 524 -13.47 -19.06 -14.17
N LEU A 525 -12.33 -18.78 -13.55
CA LEU A 525 -11.02 -18.90 -14.18
C LEU A 525 -10.54 -20.36 -14.31
N ILE A 526 -11.21 -21.32 -13.66
CA ILE A 526 -10.87 -22.75 -13.77
C ILE A 526 -11.57 -23.34 -14.99
N THR A 527 -10.83 -23.41 -16.10
CA THR A 527 -11.34 -23.80 -17.43
C THR A 527 -10.78 -25.12 -17.95
N SER A 528 -9.90 -25.80 -17.20
CA SER A 528 -9.36 -27.11 -17.58
C SER A 528 -9.41 -28.14 -16.46
N MET A 529 -9.57 -29.41 -16.82
CA MET A 529 -9.59 -30.52 -15.86
C MET A 529 -8.23 -30.74 -15.17
N THR A 530 -7.12 -30.37 -15.82
CA THR A 530 -5.79 -30.43 -15.22
C THR A 530 -5.67 -29.42 -14.08
N HIS A 531 -6.03 -28.16 -14.35
CA HIS A 531 -6.05 -27.10 -13.34
C HIS A 531 -7.01 -27.42 -12.19
N ALA A 532 -8.21 -27.93 -12.50
CA ALA A 532 -9.20 -28.35 -11.51
C ALA A 532 -8.65 -29.39 -10.51
N ARG A 533 -7.83 -30.35 -10.96
CA ARG A 533 -7.25 -31.38 -10.08
C ARG A 533 -6.24 -30.80 -9.09
N GLU A 534 -5.38 -29.89 -9.56
CA GLU A 534 -4.40 -29.22 -8.70
C GLU A 534 -5.09 -28.32 -7.69
N TYR A 535 -6.07 -27.53 -8.15
CA TYR A 535 -6.86 -26.66 -7.31
C TYR A 535 -7.57 -27.43 -6.18
N VAL A 536 -8.19 -28.58 -6.50
CA VAL A 536 -8.84 -29.45 -5.50
C VAL A 536 -7.85 -29.98 -4.47
N ALA A 537 -6.63 -30.36 -4.88
CA ALA A 537 -5.60 -30.81 -3.94
C ALA A 537 -5.19 -29.70 -2.97
N TRP A 538 -5.06 -28.46 -3.46
CA TRP A 538 -4.80 -27.29 -2.62
C TRP A 538 -5.95 -26.97 -1.67
N VAL A 539 -7.21 -26.91 -2.16
CA VAL A 539 -8.40 -26.70 -1.32
C VAL A 539 -8.47 -27.75 -0.22
N ALA A 540 -8.26 -29.02 -0.55
CA ALA A 540 -8.24 -30.10 0.44
C ALA A 540 -7.15 -29.90 1.50
N SER A 541 -5.96 -29.42 1.12
CA SER A 541 -4.86 -29.15 2.05
C SER A 541 -5.18 -28.07 3.11
N VAL A 542 -6.16 -27.21 2.82
CA VAL A 542 -6.66 -26.20 3.76
C VAL A 542 -7.88 -26.72 4.51
N ILE A 543 -8.92 -27.19 3.81
CA ILE A 543 -10.20 -27.61 4.42
C ILE A 543 -10.04 -28.82 5.36
N MET A 544 -9.08 -29.71 5.09
CA MET A 544 -8.81 -30.83 5.98
C MET A 544 -8.23 -30.39 7.33
N ARG A 545 -7.80 -29.12 7.49
CA ARG A 545 -7.35 -28.56 8.78
C ARG A 545 -8.57 -28.32 9.67
N ARG A 546 -8.78 -29.23 10.62
CA ARG A 546 -10.07 -29.34 11.32
C ARG A 546 -10.17 -28.63 12.65
N ALA A 547 -9.10 -28.02 13.14
CA ALA A 547 -9.11 -27.35 14.43
C ALA A 547 -8.70 -25.88 14.26
N GLU A 548 -9.50 -25.00 14.82
CA GLU A 548 -9.23 -23.57 14.90
C GLU A 548 -9.23 -23.15 16.36
N TYR A 549 -8.25 -22.31 16.72
CA TYR A 549 -8.11 -21.73 18.05
C TYR A 549 -8.27 -20.22 17.94
N THR A 550 -9.04 -19.62 18.84
CA THR A 550 -9.11 -18.17 19.02
C THR A 550 -8.88 -17.85 20.49
N PHE A 551 -7.92 -16.99 20.78
CA PHE A 551 -7.59 -16.62 22.16
C PHE A 551 -7.08 -15.18 22.24
N LYS A 552 -7.16 -14.60 23.44
CA LYS A 552 -6.51 -13.32 23.73
C LYS A 552 -5.03 -13.55 23.96
N ASP A 553 -4.24 -12.59 23.54
CA ASP A 553 -2.80 -12.58 23.74
C ASP A 553 -2.33 -11.19 24.21
N ARG A 554 -1.02 -11.04 24.36
CA ARG A 554 -0.40 -9.82 24.90
C ARG A 554 -0.26 -8.72 23.84
N GLY A 555 -0.67 -8.96 22.60
CA GLY A 555 -0.36 -8.15 21.43
C GLY A 555 1.10 -8.35 21.03
N PHE A 556 1.34 -9.10 19.95
CA PHE A 556 2.67 -9.38 19.41
C PHE A 556 2.86 -8.68 18.06
N PRO A 557 3.45 -7.47 18.04
CA PRO A 557 3.68 -6.68 16.83
C PRO A 557 4.41 -7.43 15.70
N GLU A 558 5.22 -8.41 16.04
CA GLU A 558 6.06 -9.17 15.12
C GLU A 558 5.31 -10.22 14.29
N ILE A 559 4.10 -10.61 14.70
CA ILE A 559 3.29 -11.64 14.03
C ILE A 559 2.48 -11.06 12.88
N ASP A 560 2.51 -11.75 11.74
CA ASP A 560 1.66 -11.46 10.58
C ASP A 560 0.63 -12.58 10.34
N THR A 561 -0.44 -12.25 9.62
CA THR A 561 -1.30 -13.28 9.02
C THR A 561 -0.49 -14.14 8.07
N THR A 562 -0.87 -15.40 7.92
CA THR A 562 -0.18 -16.45 7.14
C THR A 562 1.13 -17.00 7.74
N ASP A 563 1.61 -16.44 8.85
CA ASP A 563 2.74 -17.03 9.60
C ASP A 563 2.36 -18.39 10.18
N ASN A 564 3.24 -19.39 10.02
CA ASN A 564 3.09 -20.66 10.74
C ASN A 564 3.84 -20.59 12.06
N VAL A 565 3.12 -20.81 13.15
CA VAL A 565 3.60 -20.66 14.53
C VAL A 565 3.37 -21.95 15.32
N THR A 566 4.04 -22.04 16.45
CA THR A 566 3.81 -23.12 17.42
C THR A 566 2.88 -22.62 18.52
N VAL A 567 1.94 -23.44 18.98
CA VAL A 567 1.02 -23.11 20.09
C VAL A 567 0.99 -24.22 21.13
N ASN A 568 1.12 -23.83 22.40
CA ASN A 568 1.01 -24.72 23.54
C ASN A 568 -0.35 -24.54 24.20
N THR A 569 -1.15 -25.60 24.22
CA THR A 569 -2.51 -25.58 24.77
C THR A 569 -2.56 -26.20 26.16
N LEU A 570 -3.76 -26.29 26.75
CA LEU A 570 -3.93 -26.99 28.03
C LEU A 570 -3.49 -28.47 27.94
N PHE A 571 -3.72 -29.12 26.81
CA PHE A 571 -3.62 -30.58 26.66
C PHE A 571 -2.44 -31.03 25.79
N THR A 572 -1.98 -30.19 24.88
CA THR A 572 -0.98 -30.55 23.88
C THR A 572 -0.05 -29.38 23.66
N ASP A 573 1.23 -29.65 23.78
CA ASP A 573 2.31 -28.72 23.45
C ASP A 573 2.78 -28.96 22.01
N ASN A 574 3.44 -27.96 21.43
CA ASN A 574 4.01 -27.97 20.08
C ASN A 574 3.01 -28.18 18.93
N ILE A 575 1.76 -27.72 19.08
CA ILE A 575 0.80 -27.74 17.97
C ILE A 575 1.26 -26.73 16.93
N LYS A 576 1.38 -27.15 15.67
CA LYS A 576 1.69 -26.25 14.56
C LYS A 576 0.40 -25.66 14.01
N ALA A 577 0.37 -24.36 13.76
CA ALA A 577 -0.82 -23.69 13.24
C ALA A 577 -0.44 -22.47 12.39
N THR A 578 -1.31 -22.10 11.47
CA THR A 578 -1.18 -20.87 10.65
C THR A 578 -2.04 -19.76 11.27
N VAL A 579 -1.48 -18.56 11.44
CA VAL A 579 -2.23 -17.37 11.89
C VAL A 579 -3.16 -16.91 10.77
N THR A 580 -4.46 -16.85 11.03
CA THR A 580 -5.47 -16.38 10.04
C THR A 580 -6.07 -15.04 10.41
N GLU A 581 -6.10 -14.69 11.70
CA GLU A 581 -6.48 -13.35 12.16
C GLU A 581 -5.57 -12.93 13.31
N ASN A 582 -5.20 -11.65 13.34
CA ASN A 582 -4.47 -11.03 14.44
C ASN A 582 -5.07 -9.66 14.70
N GLU A 583 -5.39 -9.37 15.96
CA GLU A 583 -5.80 -8.04 16.41
C GLU A 583 -4.84 -7.55 17.47
N MET A 584 -4.46 -6.28 17.36
CA MET A 584 -3.65 -5.57 18.33
C MET A 584 -4.34 -4.31 18.79
N SER A 585 -4.15 -3.94 20.05
CA SER A 585 -4.67 -2.72 20.63
C SER A 585 -3.64 -2.07 21.54
N TYR A 586 -3.58 -0.75 21.49
CA TYR A 586 -2.79 0.09 22.37
C TYR A 586 -3.69 1.10 23.07
N ASN A 587 -3.62 1.13 24.40
CA ASN A 587 -4.29 2.15 25.25
C ASN A 587 -3.41 2.54 26.45
N GLY A 588 -2.09 2.54 26.24
CA GLY A 588 -1.06 2.66 27.28
C GLY A 588 -0.25 1.38 27.50
N ALA A 589 -0.78 0.23 27.07
CA ALA A 589 -0.07 -1.04 26.97
C ALA A 589 -0.57 -1.82 25.74
N PHE A 590 0.20 -2.81 25.27
CA PHE A 590 -0.25 -3.70 24.21
C PHE A 590 -1.22 -4.76 24.74
N SER A 591 -2.21 -5.10 23.94
CA SER A 591 -3.06 -6.27 24.11
C SER A 591 -3.48 -6.77 22.74
N GLY A 592 -3.90 -8.02 22.64
CA GLY A 592 -4.30 -8.55 21.36
C GLY A 592 -5.13 -9.82 21.43
N SER A 593 -5.40 -10.36 20.26
CA SER A 593 -5.99 -11.68 20.09
C SER A 593 -5.59 -12.27 18.75
N SER A 594 -5.47 -13.59 18.72
CA SER A 594 -5.08 -14.33 17.53
C SER A 594 -6.08 -15.44 17.23
N LYS A 595 -6.31 -15.67 15.94
CA LYS A 595 -7.01 -16.85 15.41
C LYS A 595 -6.03 -17.68 14.60
N LEU A 596 -5.96 -18.96 14.93
CA LEU A 596 -5.04 -19.91 14.33
C LEU A 596 -5.80 -21.09 13.73
N LEU A 597 -5.41 -21.51 12.54
CA LEU A 597 -5.86 -22.77 11.91
C LEU A 597 -4.77 -23.83 12.06
N VAL A 598 -5.07 -24.91 12.78
CA VAL A 598 -4.10 -25.97 13.08
C VAL A 598 -3.67 -26.70 11.82
N LEU A 599 -2.37 -26.84 11.65
CA LEU A 599 -1.79 -27.68 10.60
C LEU A 599 -2.06 -29.14 10.96
N ASN A 600 -2.56 -29.91 10.00
CA ASN A 600 -2.62 -31.34 10.18
C ASN A 600 -1.18 -31.86 10.20
N GLU A 601 -0.78 -32.49 11.30
CA GLU A 601 0.31 -33.44 11.23
C GLU A 601 -0.15 -34.54 10.30
N VAL A 602 0.58 -34.77 9.22
CA VAL A 602 0.30 -35.84 8.28
C VAL A 602 0.58 -37.16 9.00
N GLU A 603 -0.34 -37.61 9.84
CA GLU A 603 -0.44 -39.03 10.20
C GLU A 603 -1.09 -39.72 9.00
N ARG A 604 -0.22 -40.20 8.10
CA ARG A 604 -0.57 -41.17 7.06
C ARG A 604 -0.82 -42.54 7.66
#